data_AF-A0A960WQW7-F1
#
_entry.id   AF-A0A960WQW7-F1
#
_cell.length_a   1.000
_cell.length_b   1.000
_cell.length_c   1.000
_cell.angle_alpha   90.00
_cell.angle_beta   90.00
_cell.angle_gamma   90.00
#
_symmetry.space_group_name_H-M   'P 1'
#
loop_
_entity.id
_entity.type
_entity.pdbx_description
1 polymer ?
#
loop_
_entity_poly.entity_id
_entity_poly.type
_entity_poly.pdbx_seq_one_letter_code
_entity_poly.pdbx_strand_id
1 'polypeptide(L)'
;MDKLNGFIVSPSKIKRRVAKVTLTAIDNLLSRAREQVKVIQRKCAPFHPSMSTDTESAVHHHGMKRARLLVVVIGILLPYLARIPGMFFKGSEWMTSYFESPLIVGVTLIPMVLCWGGILQATSGFRHASSVWFPAIFGFFLPALGNAGIDLETNMAAIAVMFFPIYSLPLIFVGWLLGRSFDRDQSERP
;
A
#
# COMPACT_ATOMS: atom_id res chain seq x y z
N MET A 1 -49.94 -42.21 69.22
CA MET A 1 -50.08 -40.89 68.57
C MET A 1 -48.81 -40.08 68.79
N ASP A 2 -47.63 -40.63 68.52
CA ASP A 2 -46.99 -40.88 67.21
C ASP A 2 -46.41 -39.64 66.54
N LYS A 3 -45.15 -39.40 66.91
CA LYS A 3 -44.00 -39.15 66.03
C LYS A 3 -44.26 -38.33 64.76
N LEU A 4 -44.18 -37.00 64.91
CA LEU A 4 -43.74 -36.08 63.85
C LEU A 4 -42.47 -35.37 64.30
N ASN A 5 -41.41 -36.16 64.53
CA ASN A 5 -40.07 -35.62 64.72
C ASN A 5 -39.27 -35.75 63.43
N GLY A 6 -38.90 -34.59 62.89
CA GLY A 6 -37.65 -34.44 62.15
C GLY A 6 -37.80 -34.37 60.63
N PHE A 7 -37.71 -33.15 60.10
CA PHE A 7 -36.78 -32.83 59.01
C PHE A 7 -36.70 -31.32 58.73
N ILE A 8 -36.35 -30.50 59.74
CA ILE A 8 -36.03 -29.08 59.46
C ILE A 8 -34.57 -29.02 58.97
N VAL A 9 -34.37 -29.24 57.67
CA VAL A 9 -33.06 -29.10 57.04
C VAL A 9 -32.76 -27.62 56.87
N SER A 10 -31.80 -27.13 57.67
CA SER A 10 -31.33 -25.75 57.62
C SER A 10 -30.94 -25.35 56.19
N PRO A 11 -31.50 -24.25 55.64
CA PRO A 11 -31.27 -23.81 54.26
C PRO A 11 -29.78 -23.54 53.92
N SER A 12 -28.94 -23.33 54.93
CA SER A 12 -27.48 -23.16 54.76
C SER A 12 -26.77 -24.45 54.32
N LYS A 13 -27.27 -25.64 54.72
CA LYS A 13 -26.69 -26.93 54.34
C LYS A 13 -27.03 -27.30 52.89
N ILE A 14 -28.20 -26.90 52.40
CA ILE A 14 -28.64 -27.14 51.03
C ILE A 14 -27.79 -26.29 50.06
N LYS A 15 -27.59 -25.00 50.36
CA LYS A 15 -26.75 -24.12 49.52
C LYS A 15 -25.31 -24.63 49.36
N ARG A 16 -24.70 -25.16 50.44
CA ARG A 16 -23.34 -25.73 50.37
C ARG A 16 -23.27 -27.01 49.52
N ARG A 17 -24.27 -27.87 49.58
CA ARG A 17 -24.30 -29.09 48.75
C ARG A 17 -24.48 -28.76 47.28
N VAL A 18 -25.39 -27.83 46.96
CA VAL A 18 -25.59 -27.37 45.57
C VAL A 18 -24.29 -26.76 45.04
N ALA A 19 -23.68 -25.80 45.78
CA ALA A 19 -22.42 -25.18 45.36
C ALA A 19 -21.30 -26.20 45.11
N LYS A 20 -21.18 -27.22 45.97
CA LYS A 20 -20.16 -28.26 45.80
C LYS A 20 -20.39 -29.12 44.56
N VAL A 21 -21.65 -29.47 44.27
CA VAL A 21 -22.01 -30.21 43.04
C VAL A 21 -21.76 -29.36 41.80
N THR A 22 -22.10 -28.07 41.81
CA THR A 22 -21.88 -27.19 40.66
C THR A 22 -20.39 -26.99 40.38
N LEU A 23 -19.57 -26.81 41.42
CA LEU A 23 -18.12 -26.65 41.26
C LEU A 23 -17.47 -27.91 40.68
N THR A 24 -17.85 -29.11 41.14
CA THR A 24 -17.32 -30.36 40.58
C THR A 24 -17.76 -30.58 39.14
N ALA A 25 -18.98 -30.17 38.77
CA ALA A 25 -19.44 -30.24 37.38
C ALA A 25 -18.67 -29.27 36.47
N ILE A 26 -18.37 -28.07 36.96
CA ILE A 26 -17.58 -27.06 36.23
C ILE A 26 -16.14 -27.54 36.03
N ASP A 27 -15.51 -28.10 37.06
CA ASP A 27 -14.13 -28.63 36.95
C ASP A 27 -14.03 -29.78 35.94
N ASN A 28 -15.05 -30.65 35.89
CA ASN A 28 -15.12 -31.73 34.90
C ASN A 28 -15.36 -31.23 33.47
N LEU A 29 -16.12 -30.15 33.29
CA LEU A 29 -16.31 -29.53 31.98
C LEU A 29 -15.02 -28.83 31.51
N LEU A 30 -14.35 -28.12 32.40
CA LEU A 30 -13.09 -27.44 32.10
C LEU A 30 -11.96 -28.43 31.79
N SER A 31 -11.89 -29.56 32.49
CA SER A 31 -10.89 -30.60 32.21
C SER A 31 -11.12 -31.23 30.83
N ARG A 32 -12.37 -31.52 30.46
CA ARG A 32 -12.72 -32.01 29.12
C ARG A 32 -12.44 -30.98 28.03
N ALA A 33 -12.75 -29.71 28.26
CA ALA A 33 -12.47 -28.63 27.31
C ALA A 33 -10.97 -28.47 27.07
N ARG A 34 -10.14 -28.52 28.12
CA ARG A 34 -8.67 -28.47 27.99
C ARG A 34 -8.13 -29.64 27.17
N GLU A 35 -8.69 -30.83 27.33
CA GLU A 35 -8.22 -32.00 26.59
C GLU A 35 -8.61 -31.94 25.12
N GLN A 36 -9.80 -31.42 24.80
CA GLN A 36 -10.21 -31.13 23.42
C GLN A 36 -9.32 -30.06 22.77
N VAL A 37 -8.98 -28.99 23.51
CA VAL A 37 -8.06 -27.96 23.04
C VAL A 37 -6.67 -28.52 22.75
N LYS A 38 -6.15 -29.44 23.57
CA LYS A 38 -4.87 -30.10 23.30
C LYS A 38 -4.92 -31.01 22.07
N VAL A 39 -6.02 -31.74 21.86
CA VAL A 39 -6.20 -32.58 20.66
C VAL A 39 -6.24 -31.70 19.41
N ILE A 40 -6.97 -30.58 19.47
CA ILE A 40 -7.00 -29.60 18.37
C ILE A 40 -5.62 -28.99 18.16
N GLN A 41 -4.90 -28.59 19.22
CA GLN A 41 -3.55 -28.04 19.10
C GLN A 41 -2.51 -29.05 18.59
N ARG A 42 -2.67 -30.36 18.84
CA ARG A 42 -1.81 -31.38 18.21
C ARG A 42 -2.16 -31.60 16.73
N LYS A 43 -3.45 -31.53 16.39
CA LYS A 43 -3.91 -31.68 15.00
C LYS A 43 -3.64 -30.42 14.16
N CYS A 44 -3.61 -29.26 14.81
CA CYS A 44 -3.23 -27.96 14.28
C CYS A 44 -1.82 -27.56 14.73
N ALA A 45 -0.98 -28.51 15.17
CA ALA A 45 0.44 -28.26 15.28
C ALA A 45 0.84 -27.69 13.92
N PRO A 46 1.52 -26.53 13.88
CA PRO A 46 1.81 -25.89 12.62
C PRO A 46 2.51 -26.93 11.76
N PHE A 47 1.82 -27.35 10.70
CA PHE A 47 2.52 -27.65 9.47
C PHE A 47 3.39 -26.41 9.31
N HIS A 48 4.67 -26.52 9.67
CA HIS A 48 5.66 -25.63 9.12
C HIS A 48 5.62 -26.05 7.65
N PRO A 49 4.92 -25.32 6.74
CA PRO A 49 5.50 -25.31 5.42
C PRO A 49 6.93 -24.86 5.70
N SER A 50 7.90 -25.64 5.27
CA SER A 50 9.07 -25.02 4.69
C SER A 50 8.49 -24.01 3.70
N MET A 51 8.28 -22.78 4.16
CA MET A 51 7.76 -21.69 3.36
C MET A 51 8.90 -21.48 2.38
N SER A 52 8.76 -22.15 1.24
CA SER A 52 9.81 -22.19 0.26
C SER A 52 10.06 -20.76 -0.12
N THR A 53 11.33 -20.40 -0.15
CA THR A 53 11.89 -19.13 -0.62
C THR A 53 11.26 -18.64 -1.94
N ASP A 54 10.57 -19.53 -2.66
CA ASP A 54 9.85 -19.29 -3.90
C ASP A 54 8.61 -18.40 -3.73
N THR A 55 7.86 -18.52 -2.62
CA THR A 55 6.64 -17.71 -2.43
C THR A 55 6.94 -16.28 -2.02
N GLU A 56 7.95 -16.07 -1.18
CA GLU A 56 8.39 -14.73 -0.78
C GLU A 56 9.03 -13.98 -1.95
N SER A 57 9.84 -14.67 -2.76
CA SER A 57 10.41 -14.13 -3.99
C SER A 57 9.34 -13.75 -5.01
N ALA A 58 8.27 -14.55 -5.14
CA ALA A 58 7.17 -14.27 -6.06
C ALA A 58 6.36 -13.03 -5.65
N VAL A 59 6.09 -12.85 -4.34
CA VAL A 59 5.34 -11.70 -3.81
C VAL A 59 6.14 -10.40 -3.97
N HIS A 60 7.43 -10.40 -3.62
CA HIS A 60 8.30 -9.22 -3.77
C HIS A 60 8.42 -8.77 -5.23
N HIS A 61 8.60 -9.73 -6.14
CA HIS A 61 8.72 -9.46 -7.56
C HIS A 61 7.43 -8.87 -8.16
N HIS A 62 6.26 -9.29 -7.66
CA HIS A 62 4.98 -8.75 -8.10
C HIS A 62 4.76 -7.30 -7.63
N GLY A 63 5.22 -6.95 -6.42
CA GLY A 63 5.13 -5.58 -5.89
C GLY A 63 5.93 -4.57 -6.71
N MET A 64 7.17 -4.92 -7.06
CA MET A 64 8.05 -4.07 -7.87
C MET A 64 7.48 -3.81 -9.27
N LYS A 65 7.00 -4.86 -9.96
CA LYS A 65 6.35 -4.72 -11.27
C LYS A 65 5.15 -3.78 -11.23
N ARG A 66 4.30 -3.89 -10.21
CA ARG A 66 3.14 -3.00 -10.02
C ARG A 66 3.57 -1.55 -9.80
N ALA A 67 4.57 -1.31 -8.96
CA ALA A 67 5.07 0.05 -8.72
C ALA A 67 5.62 0.70 -10.00
N ARG A 68 6.41 -0.04 -10.79
CA ARG A 68 6.90 0.45 -12.10
C ARG A 68 5.77 0.69 -13.10
N LEU A 69 4.75 -0.19 -13.13
CA LEU A 69 3.57 0.02 -13.96
C LEU A 69 2.83 1.30 -13.55
N LEU A 70 2.67 1.55 -12.25
CA LEU A 70 2.06 2.78 -11.75
C LEU A 70 2.86 4.01 -12.16
N VAL A 71 4.20 3.97 -12.13
CA VAL A 71 5.05 5.07 -12.64
C VAL A 71 4.73 5.36 -14.11
N VAL A 72 4.61 4.34 -14.96
CA VAL A 72 4.28 4.53 -16.38
C VAL A 72 2.88 5.11 -16.55
N VAL A 73 1.88 4.54 -15.86
CA VAL A 73 0.49 5.02 -15.93
C VAL A 73 0.41 6.48 -15.47
N ILE A 74 1.05 6.81 -14.35
CA ILE A 74 1.14 8.19 -13.86
C ILE A 74 1.84 9.06 -14.90
N GLY A 75 2.99 8.65 -15.44
CA GLY A 75 3.72 9.44 -16.43
C GLY A 75 2.93 9.75 -17.70
N ILE A 76 2.08 8.82 -18.16
CA ILE A 76 1.19 9.03 -19.31
C ILE A 76 0.04 9.98 -18.95
N LEU A 77 -0.55 9.81 -17.76
CA LEU A 77 -1.72 10.59 -17.33
C LEU A 77 -1.35 11.96 -16.74
N LEU A 78 -0.11 12.15 -16.31
CA LEU A 78 0.38 13.33 -15.60
C LEU A 78 0.01 14.67 -16.26
N PRO A 79 0.23 14.90 -17.57
CA PRO A 79 -0.08 16.19 -18.19
C PRO A 79 -1.58 16.53 -18.09
N TYR A 80 -2.45 15.53 -18.18
CA TYR A 80 -3.89 15.70 -18.02
C TYR A 80 -4.29 15.95 -16.57
N LEU A 81 -3.72 15.17 -15.64
CA LEU A 81 -4.00 15.29 -14.20
C LEU A 81 -3.54 16.65 -13.66
N ALA A 82 -2.38 17.13 -14.10
CA ALA A 82 -1.81 18.41 -13.69
C ALA A 82 -2.70 19.61 -14.07
N ARG A 83 -3.58 19.46 -15.06
CA ARG A 83 -4.50 20.53 -15.50
C ARG A 83 -5.83 20.56 -14.78
N ILE A 84 -6.20 19.51 -14.05
CA ILE A 84 -7.47 19.46 -13.29
C ILE A 84 -7.60 20.67 -12.35
N PRO A 85 -6.57 21.05 -11.57
CA PRO A 85 -6.65 22.26 -10.73
C PRO A 85 -6.92 23.52 -11.54
N GLY A 86 -6.31 23.66 -12.72
CA GLY A 86 -6.48 24.81 -13.61
C GLY A 86 -7.91 24.97 -14.13
N MET A 87 -8.66 23.87 -14.29
CA MET A 87 -10.06 23.90 -14.71
C MET A 87 -10.94 24.73 -13.75
N PHE A 88 -10.64 24.72 -12.45
CA PHE A 88 -11.37 25.50 -11.46
C PHE A 88 -11.12 27.01 -11.54
N PHE A 89 -9.99 27.44 -12.13
CA PHE A 89 -9.60 28.85 -12.19
C PHE A 89 -9.68 29.46 -13.60
N LYS A 90 -9.46 28.65 -14.65
CA LYS A 90 -9.34 29.08 -16.05
C LYS A 90 -10.45 28.53 -16.95
N GLY A 91 -11.36 27.71 -16.44
CA GLY A 91 -12.48 27.14 -17.18
C GLY A 91 -12.13 25.90 -18.01
N SER A 92 -13.11 25.41 -18.78
CA SER A 92 -12.99 24.17 -19.56
C SER A 92 -12.03 24.29 -20.75
N GLU A 93 -11.82 25.50 -21.27
CA GLU A 93 -10.90 25.80 -22.38
C GLU A 93 -9.45 25.38 -22.06
N TRP A 94 -9.08 25.52 -20.78
CA TRP A 94 -7.80 25.04 -20.25
C TRP A 94 -7.57 23.55 -20.49
N MET A 95 -8.62 22.73 -20.54
CA MET A 95 -8.47 21.29 -20.77
C MET A 95 -8.53 20.94 -22.26
N THR A 96 -9.35 21.67 -23.02
CA THR A 96 -9.53 21.43 -24.46
C THR A 96 -8.29 21.76 -25.28
N SER A 97 -7.42 22.64 -24.79
CA SER A 97 -6.20 23.05 -25.49
C SER A 97 -5.22 21.89 -25.83
N TYR A 98 -5.29 20.74 -25.14
CA TYR A 98 -4.51 19.56 -25.53
C TYR A 98 -5.10 18.80 -26.72
N PHE A 99 -6.39 18.95 -26.97
CA PHE A 99 -7.12 18.21 -28.00
C PHE A 99 -7.26 18.99 -29.30
N GLU A 100 -6.86 20.26 -29.33
CA GLU A 100 -6.98 21.14 -30.49
C GLU A 100 -6.06 20.74 -31.65
N SER A 101 -4.93 20.10 -31.37
CA SER A 101 -4.01 19.67 -32.43
C SER A 101 -3.25 18.40 -32.05
N PRO A 102 -3.13 17.42 -32.96
CA PRO A 102 -2.30 16.23 -32.74
C PRO A 102 -0.81 16.58 -32.53
N LEU A 103 -0.37 17.73 -33.04
CA LEU A 103 0.99 18.23 -32.82
C LEU A 103 1.21 18.63 -31.35
N ILE A 104 0.22 19.26 -30.71
CA ILE A 104 0.26 19.62 -29.28
C ILE A 104 0.30 18.37 -28.40
N VAL A 105 -0.48 17.34 -28.76
CA VAL A 105 -0.45 16.03 -28.08
C VAL A 105 0.95 15.41 -28.18
N GLY A 106 1.55 15.39 -29.37
CA GLY A 106 2.90 14.84 -29.58
C GLY A 106 3.98 15.58 -28.80
N VAL A 107 3.97 16.91 -28.87
CA VAL A 107 4.89 17.81 -28.14
C VAL A 107 4.80 17.63 -26.63
N THR A 108 3.64 17.26 -26.11
CA THR A 108 3.43 17.06 -24.66
C THR A 108 3.80 15.64 -24.23
N LEU A 109 3.35 14.62 -24.97
CA LEU A 109 3.48 13.22 -24.54
C LEU A 109 4.85 12.60 -24.87
N ILE A 110 5.45 12.93 -26.03
CA ILE A 110 6.72 12.31 -26.44
C ILE A 110 7.83 12.62 -25.44
N PRO A 111 8.02 13.88 -24.98
CA PRO A 111 9.04 14.18 -24.00
C PRO A 111 8.79 13.53 -22.62
N MET A 112 7.54 13.21 -22.26
CA MET A 112 7.24 12.49 -21.00
C MET A 112 7.89 11.10 -20.95
N VAL A 113 8.16 10.49 -22.11
CA VAL A 113 8.87 9.21 -22.22
C VAL A 113 10.24 9.26 -21.55
N LEU A 114 10.94 10.39 -21.69
CA LEU A 114 12.24 10.60 -21.02
C LEU A 114 12.10 10.62 -19.50
N CYS A 115 11.00 11.17 -19.00
CA CYS A 115 10.75 11.30 -17.58
C CYS A 115 10.41 9.95 -16.94
N TRP A 116 9.31 9.30 -17.37
CA TRP A 116 8.94 8.00 -16.80
C TRP A 116 9.95 6.91 -17.17
N GLY A 117 10.54 6.95 -18.37
CA GLY A 117 11.62 6.05 -18.77
C GLY A 117 12.87 6.22 -17.91
N GLY A 118 13.26 7.45 -17.61
CA GLY A 118 14.36 7.76 -16.70
C GLY A 118 14.10 7.27 -15.28
N ILE A 119 12.88 7.44 -14.76
CA ILE A 119 12.48 6.90 -13.45
C ILE A 119 12.55 5.36 -13.46
N LEU A 120 12.04 4.70 -14.49
CA LEU A 120 12.13 3.24 -14.61
C LEU A 120 13.58 2.77 -14.57
N GLN A 121 14.46 3.42 -15.34
CA GLN A 121 15.89 3.11 -15.35
C GLN A 121 16.52 3.31 -13.97
N ALA A 122 16.22 4.40 -13.28
CA ALA A 122 16.70 4.67 -11.93
C ALA A 122 16.25 3.58 -10.93
N THR A 123 15.03 3.07 -11.05
CA THR A 123 14.47 2.06 -10.13
C THR A 123 14.98 0.64 -10.38
N SER A 124 15.82 0.42 -11.40
CA SER A 124 16.37 -0.90 -11.75
C SER A 124 17.15 -1.56 -10.62
N GLY A 125 17.82 -0.75 -9.78
CA GLY A 125 18.67 -1.22 -8.69
C GLY A 125 18.02 -1.24 -7.29
N PHE A 126 16.72 -1.00 -7.16
CA PHE A 126 16.03 -1.03 -5.86
C PHE A 126 15.52 -2.43 -5.49
N ARG A 127 15.56 -2.76 -4.20
CA ARG A 127 15.05 -4.01 -3.62
C ARG A 127 13.58 -3.89 -3.20
N HIS A 128 13.18 -2.71 -2.72
CA HIS A 128 11.83 -2.47 -2.20
C HIS A 128 11.01 -1.58 -3.13
N ALA A 129 9.73 -1.94 -3.32
CA ALA A 129 8.80 -1.17 -4.15
C ALA A 129 8.52 0.23 -3.58
N SER A 130 8.64 0.44 -2.27
CA SER A 130 8.47 1.75 -1.62
C SER A 130 9.54 2.76 -2.05
N SER A 131 10.76 2.30 -2.35
CA SER A 131 11.89 3.17 -2.72
C SER A 131 11.68 3.84 -4.09
N VAL A 132 10.77 3.32 -4.91
CA VAL A 132 10.40 3.87 -6.23
C VAL A 132 9.82 5.27 -6.14
N TRP A 133 9.13 5.58 -5.04
CA TRP A 133 8.45 6.86 -4.91
C TRP A 133 9.41 8.04 -4.87
N PHE A 134 10.65 7.85 -4.44
CA PHE A 134 11.65 8.93 -4.42
C PHE A 134 11.99 9.45 -5.83
N PRO A 135 12.55 8.65 -6.77
CA PRO A 135 12.77 9.15 -8.13
C PRO A 135 11.47 9.54 -8.83
N ALA A 136 10.33 8.89 -8.52
CA ALA A 136 9.04 9.24 -9.14
C ALA A 136 8.55 10.64 -8.73
N ILE A 137 8.55 10.97 -7.44
CA ILE A 137 8.12 12.28 -6.94
C ILE A 137 9.01 13.38 -7.53
N PHE A 138 10.33 13.20 -7.47
CA PHE A 138 11.27 14.19 -7.99
C PHE A 138 11.21 14.33 -9.52
N GLY A 139 11.03 13.21 -10.25
CA GLY A 139 10.93 13.24 -11.70
C GLY A 139 9.64 13.87 -12.20
N PHE A 140 8.50 13.57 -11.57
CA PHE A 140 7.21 14.11 -12.01
C PHE A 140 6.92 15.52 -11.51
N PHE A 141 7.67 16.02 -10.52
CA PHE A 141 7.43 17.35 -9.95
C PHE A 141 7.49 18.48 -10.98
N LEU A 142 8.59 18.60 -11.73
CA LEU A 142 8.77 19.66 -12.73
C LEU A 142 7.78 19.54 -13.90
N PRO A 143 7.61 18.37 -14.54
CA PRO A 143 6.56 18.16 -15.53
C PRO A 143 5.16 18.51 -15.04
N ALA A 144 4.77 18.12 -13.82
CA ALA A 144 3.46 18.45 -13.27
C ALA A 144 3.29 19.96 -13.14
N LEU A 145 4.30 20.66 -12.62
CA LEU A 145 4.29 22.12 -12.49
C LEU A 145 4.18 22.84 -13.83
N GLY A 146 4.96 22.39 -14.83
CA GLY A 146 4.93 22.94 -16.17
C GLY A 146 3.53 22.81 -16.81
N ASN A 147 2.94 21.62 -16.77
CA ASN A 147 1.62 21.38 -17.36
C ASN A 147 0.47 22.05 -16.57
N ALA A 148 0.64 22.28 -15.27
CA ALA A 148 -0.33 22.99 -14.44
C ALA A 148 -0.32 24.51 -14.66
N GLY A 149 0.85 25.10 -14.92
CA GLY A 149 1.01 26.56 -14.97
C GLY A 149 0.98 27.17 -16.37
N ILE A 150 1.48 26.45 -17.38
CA ILE A 150 1.77 27.01 -18.69
C ILE A 150 0.55 26.94 -19.62
N ASP A 151 0.21 28.09 -20.18
CA ASP A 151 -0.83 28.22 -21.18
C ASP A 151 -0.31 27.83 -22.57
N LEU A 152 -0.90 26.80 -23.18
CA LEU A 152 -0.42 26.24 -24.44
C LEU A 152 -0.88 27.03 -25.67
N GLU A 153 -1.68 28.10 -25.51
CA GLU A 153 -2.14 28.94 -26.62
C GLU A 153 -1.00 29.67 -27.36
N THR A 154 0.16 29.85 -26.71
CA THR A 154 1.32 30.49 -27.34
C THR A 154 2.34 29.47 -27.83
N ASN A 155 2.85 29.63 -29.05
CA ASN A 155 3.84 28.72 -29.65
C ASN A 155 5.10 28.53 -28.79
N MET A 156 5.49 29.56 -28.02
CA MET A 156 6.67 29.52 -27.14
C MET A 156 6.42 28.70 -25.87
N ALA A 157 5.19 28.71 -25.36
CA ALA A 157 4.81 27.93 -24.18
C ALA A 157 4.79 26.43 -24.46
N ALA A 158 4.30 26.01 -25.63
CA ALA A 158 4.35 24.61 -26.06
C ALA A 158 5.80 24.08 -26.12
N ILE A 159 6.74 24.90 -26.58
CA ILE A 159 8.17 24.55 -26.60
C ILE A 159 8.72 24.45 -25.18
N ALA A 160 8.37 25.37 -24.28
CA ALA A 160 8.82 25.33 -22.88
C ALA A 160 8.40 24.02 -22.18
N VAL A 161 7.17 23.54 -22.43
CA VAL A 161 6.65 22.27 -21.88
C VAL A 161 7.52 21.07 -22.27
N MET A 162 8.15 21.07 -23.45
CA MET A 162 9.06 19.99 -23.89
C MET A 162 10.32 19.86 -23.03
N PHE A 163 10.79 20.96 -22.44
CA PHE A 163 12.05 20.97 -21.71
C PHE A 163 11.91 20.53 -20.24
N PHE A 164 10.72 20.64 -19.63
CA PHE A 164 10.51 20.19 -18.25
C PHE A 164 10.91 18.72 -17.98
N PRO A 165 10.51 17.74 -18.81
CA PRO A 165 10.97 16.36 -18.60
C PRO A 165 12.49 16.20 -18.76
N ILE A 166 13.15 16.99 -19.62
CA ILE A 166 14.61 16.99 -19.74
C ILE A 166 15.25 17.53 -18.47
N TYR A 167 14.76 18.66 -17.96
CA TYR A 167 15.21 19.25 -16.70
C TYR A 167 14.83 18.44 -15.46
N SER A 168 13.93 17.47 -15.59
CA SER A 168 13.62 16.53 -14.51
C SER A 168 14.71 15.48 -14.30
N LEU A 169 15.57 15.20 -15.30
CA LEU A 169 16.60 14.14 -15.18
C LEU A 169 17.57 14.35 -14.00
N PRO A 170 18.12 15.56 -13.76
CA PRO A 170 18.90 15.82 -12.54
C PRO A 170 18.10 15.58 -11.25
N LEU A 171 16.82 15.94 -11.22
CA LEU A 171 15.98 15.68 -10.05
C LEU A 171 15.68 14.19 -9.87
N ILE A 172 15.47 13.44 -10.95
CA ILE A 172 15.34 11.98 -10.92
C ILE A 172 16.61 11.37 -10.32
N PHE A 173 17.79 11.87 -10.70
CA PHE A 173 19.05 11.41 -10.12
C PHE A 173 19.14 11.69 -8.62
N VAL A 174 18.73 12.88 -8.16
CA VAL A 174 18.65 13.19 -6.72
C VAL A 174 17.66 12.26 -6.01
N GLY A 175 16.46 12.09 -6.56
CA GLY A 175 15.46 11.17 -6.02
C GLY A 175 15.95 9.71 -6.00
N TRP A 176 16.76 9.31 -7.00
CA TRP A 176 17.39 8.00 -7.02
C TRP A 176 18.42 7.82 -5.90
N LEU A 177 19.27 8.81 -5.66
CA LEU A 177 20.24 8.78 -4.55
C LEU A 177 19.52 8.63 -3.20
N LEU A 178 18.47 9.43 -2.98
CA LEU A 178 17.66 9.37 -1.76
C LEU A 178 16.94 8.02 -1.62
N GLY A 179 16.32 7.55 -2.69
CA GLY A 179 15.65 6.25 -2.73
C GLY A 179 16.63 5.11 -2.46
N ARG A 180 17.87 5.19 -2.95
CA ARG A 180 18.91 4.18 -2.72
C ARG A 180 19.36 4.15 -1.26
N SER A 181 19.52 5.30 -0.61
CA SER A 181 19.83 5.34 0.83
C SER A 181 18.70 4.73 1.65
N PHE A 182 17.46 5.12 1.37
CA PHE A 182 16.29 4.57 2.05
C PHE A 182 16.10 3.06 1.81
N ASP A 183 16.36 2.58 0.59
CA ASP A 183 16.28 1.16 0.25
C ASP A 183 17.28 0.31 1.03
N ARG A 184 18.46 0.88 1.32
CA ARG A 184 19.49 0.23 2.17
C ARG A 184 19.03 0.19 3.62
N ASP A 185 18.54 1.31 4.15
CA ASP A 185 18.05 1.39 5.53
C ASP A 185 16.90 0.40 5.78
N GLN A 186 16.05 0.15 4.79
CA GLN A 186 15.00 -0.87 4.88
C GLN A 186 15.54 -2.29 4.92
N SER A 187 16.62 -2.58 4.18
CA SER A 187 17.22 -3.91 4.17
C SER A 187 17.97 -4.27 5.45
N GLU A 188 18.31 -3.29 6.28
CA GLU A 188 19.00 -3.48 7.56
C GLU A 188 18.01 -3.63 8.74
N ARG A 189 16.70 -3.44 8.51
CA ARG A 189 15.68 -3.64 9.55
C ARG A 189 15.40 -5.15 9.69
N PRO A 190 15.56 -5.72 10.91
CA PRO A 190 15.36 -7.14 11.18
C PRO A 190 13.89 -7.57 11.09
#